data_AF-A0A9D3VUE0-F1
#
_entry.id   AF-A0A9D3VUE0-F1
#
_cell.length_a   1.000
_cell.length_b   1.000
_cell.length_c   1.000
_cell.angle_alpha   90.00
_cell.angle_beta   90.00
_cell.angle_gamma   90.00
#
_symmetry.space_group_name_H-M   'P 1'
#
loop_
_entity.id
_entity.type
_entity.pdbx_description
1 polymer ?
#
loop_
_entity_poly.entity_id
_entity_poly.type
_entity_poly.pdbx_seq_one_letter_code
_entity_poly.pdbx_strand_id
1 'polypeptide(L)'
;MVPTGEVLSLNDDNFIKFKDVGVKEAKNVAFVLIAGGLSERLGYNGSTVALSAETTTRACFLQLYIESILVLQEASSRLTQGTCQKEIPFVIMTSDDTHACTVDLLESNSYFGMKASQVKLFKQEKVTCLDDNDARLTLDPPNKYKIQIKPHGHGDVHSLLYSSGLLNAIPASLRVSVPKEYHANSLIVPRKAKEAIGGITKLTHSDGIYIQD
;
A
#
# COMPACT_ATOMS: atom_id res chain seq x y z
N MET A 1 -4.39 -24.82 -9.20
CA MET A 1 -5.71 -24.36 -9.74
C MET A 1 -5.78 -22.87 -9.53
N VAL A 2 -6.20 -22.09 -10.54
CA VAL A 2 -6.40 -20.64 -10.39
C VAL A 2 -7.68 -20.41 -9.59
N PRO A 3 -7.65 -19.67 -8.47
CA PRO A 3 -8.87 -19.39 -7.70
C PRO A 3 -9.84 -18.56 -8.53
N THR A 4 -11.13 -18.89 -8.44
CA THR A 4 -12.21 -18.10 -9.07
C THR A 4 -12.35 -16.77 -8.33
N GLY A 5 -12.27 -15.65 -9.06
CA GLY A 5 -12.50 -14.32 -8.52
C GLY A 5 -13.85 -13.73 -8.95
N GLU A 6 -14.24 -12.62 -8.33
CA GLU A 6 -15.40 -11.82 -8.72
C GLU A 6 -14.98 -10.79 -9.78
N VAL A 7 -15.67 -10.77 -10.93
CA VAL A 7 -15.47 -9.76 -11.97
C VAL A 7 -16.60 -8.75 -11.89
N LEU A 8 -16.27 -7.52 -11.51
CA LEU A 8 -17.24 -6.43 -11.46
C LEU A 8 -17.12 -5.57 -12.72
N SER A 9 -18.19 -5.53 -13.49
CA SER A 9 -18.33 -4.60 -14.62
C SER A 9 -18.99 -3.31 -14.14
N LEU A 10 -18.57 -2.18 -14.70
CA LEU A 10 -19.21 -0.89 -14.43
C LEU A 10 -20.71 -0.99 -14.79
N ASN A 11 -21.57 -0.48 -13.91
CA ASN A 11 -23.05 -0.47 -14.03
C ASN A 11 -23.76 -1.83 -13.89
N ASP A 12 -23.09 -2.88 -13.43
CA ASP A 12 -23.78 -4.10 -13.01
C ASP A 12 -24.50 -3.88 -11.66
N ASP A 13 -25.61 -4.59 -11.42
CA ASP A 13 -26.37 -4.54 -10.15
C ASP A 13 -25.48 -4.91 -8.96
N ASN A 14 -24.58 -5.89 -9.16
CA ASN A 14 -23.58 -6.26 -8.16
C ASN A 14 -22.60 -5.11 -7.88
N PHE A 15 -22.21 -4.34 -8.90
CA PHE A 15 -21.30 -3.21 -8.73
C PHE A 15 -21.95 -2.11 -7.88
N ILE A 16 -23.23 -1.80 -8.12
CA ILE A 16 -23.98 -0.80 -7.35
C ILE A 16 -24.17 -1.28 -5.90
N LYS A 17 -24.64 -2.51 -5.72
CA LYS A 17 -24.86 -3.11 -4.40
C LYS A 17 -23.59 -3.12 -3.55
N PHE A 18 -22.47 -3.56 -4.14
CA PHE A 18 -21.20 -3.62 -3.45
C PHE A 18 -20.56 -2.25 -3.23
N LYS A 19 -20.87 -1.26 -4.09
CA LYS A 19 -20.41 0.11 -3.91
C LYS A 19 -20.91 0.71 -2.60
N ASP A 20 -22.20 0.62 -2.30
CA ASP A 20 -22.76 1.24 -1.11
C ASP A 20 -22.25 0.59 0.18
N VAL A 21 -22.13 -0.75 0.17
CA VAL A 21 -21.49 -1.50 1.27
C VAL A 21 -20.06 -1.05 1.49
N GLY A 22 -19.26 -0.97 0.43
CA GLY A 22 -17.86 -0.56 0.55
C GLY A 22 -17.68 0.88 1.02
N VAL A 23 -18.53 1.81 0.59
CA VAL A 23 -18.49 3.21 1.06
C VAL A 23 -18.89 3.29 2.53
N LYS A 24 -19.91 2.53 2.97
CA LYS A 24 -20.31 2.49 4.38
C LYS A 24 -19.20 1.95 5.30
N GLU A 25 -18.46 0.95 4.85
CA GLU A 25 -17.39 0.32 5.62
C GLU A 25 -16.06 1.07 5.59
N ALA A 26 -15.93 2.11 4.76
CA ALA A 26 -14.69 2.89 4.69
C ALA A 26 -14.30 3.56 6.03
N LYS A 27 -15.24 3.82 6.94
CA LYS A 27 -14.93 4.30 8.31
C LYS A 27 -14.18 3.28 9.18
N ASN A 28 -14.13 2.03 8.75
CA ASN A 28 -13.51 0.92 9.46
C ASN A 28 -12.17 0.48 8.83
N VAL A 29 -11.65 1.22 7.86
CA VAL A 29 -10.37 0.88 7.21
C VAL A 29 -9.28 1.90 7.47
N ALA A 30 -8.05 1.47 7.26
CA ALA A 30 -6.92 2.35 6.99
C ALA A 30 -6.35 2.01 5.61
N PHE A 31 -5.65 2.97 5.02
CA PHE A 31 -4.91 2.79 3.78
C PHE A 31 -3.43 2.73 4.07
N VAL A 32 -2.72 1.88 3.35
CA VAL A 32 -1.26 1.75 3.47
C VAL A 32 -0.64 1.91 2.08
N LEU A 33 0.24 2.89 1.94
CA LEU A 33 1.00 3.18 0.74
C LEU A 33 2.47 2.79 0.94
N ILE A 34 3.02 2.01 0.01
CA ILE A 34 4.44 1.65 0.00
C ILE A 34 5.17 2.60 -0.94
N ALA A 35 5.90 3.54 -0.38
CA ALA A 35 6.61 4.63 -1.04
C ALA A 35 8.13 4.61 -0.76
N GLY A 36 8.71 3.42 -0.59
CA GLY A 36 10.14 3.26 -0.31
C GLY A 36 11.09 3.38 -1.52
N GLY A 37 10.54 3.46 -2.75
CA GLY A 37 11.31 3.40 -3.99
C GLY A 37 11.54 4.76 -4.65
N LEU A 38 12.77 5.01 -5.07
CA LEU A 38 13.13 6.09 -5.98
C LEU A 38 12.72 5.75 -7.42
N SER A 39 12.52 6.80 -8.23
CA SER A 39 12.13 6.70 -9.64
C SER A 39 13.31 6.87 -10.62
N GLU A 40 14.53 6.50 -10.21
CA GLU A 40 15.74 6.63 -11.03
C GLU A 40 15.64 5.89 -12.37
N ARG A 41 14.98 4.72 -12.40
CA ARG A 41 14.74 3.97 -13.64
C ARG A 41 13.86 4.73 -14.64
N LEU A 42 13.07 5.68 -14.17
CA LEU A 42 12.25 6.58 -15.00
C LEU A 42 13.00 7.87 -15.36
N GLY A 43 14.27 8.02 -14.96
CA GLY A 43 15.06 9.24 -15.16
C GLY A 43 14.69 10.37 -14.20
N TYR A 44 13.99 10.07 -13.09
CA TYR A 44 13.58 11.06 -12.09
C TYR A 44 14.30 10.86 -10.76
N ASN A 45 14.98 11.90 -10.30
CA ASN A 45 15.74 11.89 -9.05
C ASN A 45 14.86 12.34 -7.88
N GLY A 46 13.91 11.49 -7.51
CA GLY A 46 13.02 11.72 -6.38
C GLY A 46 12.13 10.53 -6.08
N SER A 47 11.31 10.67 -5.04
CA SER A 47 10.32 9.65 -4.67
C SER A 47 9.25 9.49 -5.75
N THR A 48 8.85 8.25 -6.01
CA THR A 48 7.85 7.92 -7.03
C THR A 48 6.51 8.63 -6.77
N VAL A 49 6.17 8.86 -5.50
CA VAL A 49 4.91 9.51 -5.11
C VAL A 49 4.88 11.01 -5.41
N ALA A 50 6.04 11.63 -5.65
CA ALA A 50 6.18 13.03 -6.02
C ALA A 50 6.04 13.27 -7.53
N LEU A 51 6.06 12.21 -8.35
CA LEU A 51 5.83 12.34 -9.78
C LEU A 51 4.41 12.85 -10.05
N SER A 52 4.30 13.77 -11.01
CA SER A 52 3.00 14.20 -11.54
C SER A 52 2.32 13.02 -12.22
N ALA A 53 1.10 12.73 -11.79
CA ALA A 53 0.27 11.67 -12.34
C ALA A 53 -0.40 12.09 -13.65
N GLU A 54 -0.60 13.39 -13.85
CA GLU A 54 -1.11 13.97 -15.08
C GLU A 54 -0.45 15.34 -15.36
N THR A 55 -0.61 15.88 -16.56
CA THR A 55 0.14 17.05 -17.05
C THR A 55 -0.62 18.38 -16.94
N THR A 56 -1.93 18.33 -16.73
CA THR A 56 -2.84 19.47 -16.72
C THR A 56 -2.83 20.18 -15.38
N THR A 57 -3.14 19.48 -14.29
CA THR A 57 -3.10 20.04 -12.92
C THR A 57 -1.73 19.85 -12.28
N ARG A 58 -0.90 18.96 -12.86
CA ARG A 58 0.39 18.49 -12.35
C ARG A 58 0.29 17.85 -10.97
N ALA A 59 -0.89 17.36 -10.61
CA ALA A 59 -1.11 16.70 -9.33
C ALA A 59 -0.18 15.49 -9.20
N CYS A 60 0.52 15.37 -8.07
CA CYS A 60 1.38 14.23 -7.82
C CYS A 60 0.56 12.99 -7.41
N PHE A 61 1.15 11.79 -7.53
CA PHE A 61 0.48 10.56 -7.09
C PHE A 61 0.07 10.62 -5.61
N LEU A 62 0.89 11.20 -4.74
CA LEU A 62 0.56 11.34 -3.32
C LEU A 62 -0.71 12.16 -3.11
N GLN A 63 -0.85 13.28 -3.84
CA GLN A 63 -2.04 14.11 -3.81
C GLN A 63 -3.28 13.32 -4.25
N LEU A 64 -3.20 12.60 -5.37
CA LEU A 64 -4.32 11.80 -5.87
C LEU A 64 -4.78 10.74 -4.86
N TYR A 65 -3.85 10.08 -4.17
CA TYR A 65 -4.19 9.09 -3.14
C TYR A 65 -4.89 9.76 -1.95
N ILE A 66 -4.35 10.88 -1.46
CA ILE A 66 -4.93 11.60 -0.32
C ILE A 66 -6.34 12.12 -0.66
N GLU A 67 -6.51 12.77 -1.81
CA GLU A 67 -7.80 13.29 -2.26
C GLU A 67 -8.83 12.16 -2.42
N SER A 68 -8.42 11.01 -2.96
CA SER A 68 -9.29 9.83 -3.09
C SER A 68 -9.77 9.32 -1.73
N ILE A 69 -8.88 9.27 -0.74
CA ILE A 69 -9.22 8.85 0.63
C ILE A 69 -10.18 9.85 1.29
N LEU A 70 -9.94 11.16 1.12
CA LEU A 70 -10.81 12.20 1.66
C LEU A 70 -12.22 12.17 1.05
N VAL A 71 -12.32 11.99 -0.27
CA VAL A 71 -13.60 11.82 -0.96
C VAL A 71 -14.34 10.59 -0.43
N LEU A 72 -13.63 9.49 -0.21
CA LEU A 72 -14.21 8.26 0.34
C LEU A 72 -14.68 8.45 1.80
N GLN A 73 -13.87 9.10 2.64
CA GLN A 73 -14.20 9.44 4.03
C GLN A 73 -15.48 10.28 4.11
N GLU A 74 -15.56 11.31 3.26
CA GLU A 74 -16.69 12.22 3.18
C GLU A 74 -17.95 11.49 2.66
N ALA A 75 -17.82 10.63 1.64
CA ALA A 75 -18.93 9.82 1.16
C ALA A 75 -19.44 8.82 2.22
N SER A 76 -18.54 8.19 2.98
CA SER A 76 -18.89 7.30 4.10
C SER A 76 -19.63 8.03 5.21
N SER A 77 -19.19 9.25 5.53
CA SER A 77 -19.80 10.11 6.54
C SER A 77 -21.25 10.46 6.18
N ARG A 78 -21.50 10.80 4.92
CA ARG A 78 -22.87 11.11 4.44
C ARG A 78 -23.84 9.93 4.53
N LEU A 79 -23.37 8.70 4.34
CA LEU A 79 -24.21 7.50 4.43
C LEU A 79 -24.45 7.03 5.87
N THR A 80 -23.72 7.57 6.85
CA THR A 80 -23.75 7.12 8.25
C THR A 80 -24.22 8.23 9.21
N GLN A 81 -25.16 9.06 8.74
CA GLN A 81 -25.77 10.18 9.49
C GLN A 81 -26.14 9.76 10.93
N GLY A 82 -25.61 10.48 11.92
CA GLY A 82 -25.82 10.21 13.35
C GLY A 82 -24.67 9.49 14.06
N THR A 83 -23.63 9.05 13.36
CA THR A 83 -22.39 8.55 13.97
C THR A 83 -21.27 9.58 13.88
N CYS A 84 -20.34 9.57 14.86
CA CYS A 84 -19.20 10.49 14.87
C CYS A 84 -18.36 10.26 13.60
N GLN A 85 -18.03 11.36 12.90
CA GLN A 85 -17.20 11.33 11.69
C GLN A 85 -15.84 10.72 12.05
N LYS A 86 -15.55 9.54 11.52
CA LYS A 86 -14.29 8.84 11.77
C LYS A 86 -13.30 9.18 10.68
N GLU A 87 -12.17 9.72 11.11
CA GLU A 87 -11.03 9.98 10.25
C GLU A 87 -10.39 8.66 9.79
N ILE A 88 -10.25 8.48 8.48
CA ILE A 88 -9.59 7.31 7.88
C ILE A 88 -8.08 7.47 8.09
N PRO A 89 -7.40 6.53 8.77
CA PRO A 89 -5.95 6.58 8.91
C PRO A 89 -5.26 6.28 7.58
N PHE A 90 -4.17 6.98 7.30
CA PHE A 90 -3.34 6.79 6.13
C PHE A 90 -1.89 6.55 6.53
N VAL A 91 -1.36 5.40 6.16
CA VAL A 91 -0.01 4.96 6.51
C VAL A 91 0.85 5.00 5.27
N ILE A 92 2.04 5.60 5.39
CA ILE A 92 3.01 5.67 4.28
C ILE A 92 4.31 5.02 4.75
N MET A 93 4.67 3.90 4.12
CA MET A 93 5.97 3.28 4.30
C MET A 93 6.99 3.94 3.37
N THR A 94 8.10 4.42 3.92
CA THR A 94 9.19 5.13 3.24
C THR A 94 10.51 4.40 3.46
N SER A 95 11.56 4.80 2.77
CA SER A 95 12.93 4.34 3.01
C SER A 95 13.81 5.50 3.46
N ASP A 96 15.07 5.23 3.84
CA ASP A 96 16.05 6.30 4.07
C ASP A 96 16.14 7.29 2.90
N ASP A 97 15.95 6.80 1.68
CA ASP A 97 16.09 7.59 0.46
C ASP A 97 14.84 8.43 0.16
N THR A 98 13.66 7.99 0.63
CA THR A 98 12.38 8.68 0.34
C THR A 98 11.75 9.40 1.53
N HIS A 99 12.21 9.16 2.75
CA HIS A 99 11.55 9.67 3.96
C HIS A 99 11.51 11.20 4.00
N ALA A 100 12.67 11.86 3.95
CA ALA A 100 12.77 13.31 4.07
C ALA A 100 11.95 14.03 2.99
N CYS A 101 12.13 13.65 1.71
CA CYS A 101 11.38 14.28 0.63
C CYS A 101 9.86 14.00 0.69
N THR A 102 9.43 12.87 1.25
CA THR A 102 8.00 12.58 1.44
C THR A 102 7.40 13.44 2.56
N VAL A 103 8.14 13.66 3.66
CA VAL A 103 7.75 14.61 4.72
C VAL A 103 7.64 16.01 4.15
N ASP A 104 8.68 16.48 3.45
CA ASP A 104 8.70 17.82 2.85
C ASP A 104 7.53 18.02 1.88
N LEU A 105 7.22 17.01 1.05
CA LEU A 105 6.11 17.06 0.11
C LEU A 105 4.76 17.19 0.82
N LEU A 106 4.55 16.47 1.93
CA LEU A 106 3.33 16.57 2.73
C LEU A 106 3.23 17.94 3.41
N GLU A 107 4.27 18.37 4.11
CA GLU A 107 4.25 19.61 4.90
C GLU A 107 4.11 20.86 4.01
N SER A 108 4.89 20.93 2.92
CA SER A 108 4.83 22.05 1.96
C SER A 108 3.47 22.22 1.29
N ASN A 109 2.68 21.14 1.21
CA ASN A 109 1.33 21.15 0.62
C ASN A 109 0.22 21.04 1.68
N SER A 110 0.53 21.27 2.96
CA SER A 110 -0.44 21.18 4.06
C SER A 110 -1.23 19.85 4.04
N TYR A 111 -0.51 18.75 3.82
CA TYR A 111 -1.01 17.38 3.72
C TYR A 111 -2.14 17.22 2.68
N PHE A 112 -2.18 18.07 1.66
CA PHE A 112 -3.19 18.09 0.61
C PHE A 112 -4.64 18.12 1.16
N GLY A 113 -4.83 18.78 2.31
CA GLY A 113 -6.13 18.91 2.99
C GLY A 113 -6.47 17.78 3.97
N MET A 114 -5.67 16.71 4.04
CA MET A 114 -5.82 15.69 5.08
C MET A 114 -5.26 16.20 6.40
N LYS A 115 -5.86 15.82 7.54
CA LYS A 115 -5.30 16.21 8.84
C LYS A 115 -3.99 15.47 9.07
N ALA A 116 -2.96 16.19 9.55
CA ALA A 116 -1.67 15.60 9.86
C ALA A 116 -1.77 14.41 10.84
N SER A 117 -2.73 14.43 11.77
CA SER A 117 -3.02 13.34 12.71
C SER A 117 -3.46 12.03 12.04
N GLN A 118 -4.00 12.09 10.81
CA GLN A 118 -4.42 10.92 10.04
C GLN A 118 -3.24 10.22 9.38
N VAL A 119 -2.16 10.95 9.10
CA VAL A 119 -1.02 10.45 8.33
C VAL A 119 0.05 9.93 9.26
N LYS A 120 0.44 8.67 9.09
CA LYS A 120 1.56 8.05 9.83
C LYS A 120 2.62 7.59 8.84
N LEU A 121 3.81 8.16 8.95
CA LEU A 121 4.96 7.72 8.18
C LEU A 121 5.73 6.66 8.97
N PHE A 122 6.06 5.56 8.31
CA PHE A 122 7.00 4.57 8.81
C PHE A 122 8.18 4.50 7.86
N LYS A 123 9.38 4.49 8.41
CA LYS A 123 10.58 4.29 7.64
C LYS A 123 11.00 2.84 7.77
N GLN A 124 11.08 2.13 6.66
CA GLN A 124 11.53 0.75 6.63
C GLN A 124 13.02 0.68 7.03
N GLU A 125 13.39 -0.38 7.73
CA GLU A 125 14.77 -0.63 8.10
C GLU A 125 15.55 -1.23 6.92
N LYS A 126 16.86 -1.30 7.05
CA LYS A 126 17.75 -1.93 6.09
C LYS A 126 18.34 -3.19 6.71
N VAL A 127 18.62 -4.17 5.87
CA VAL A 127 19.29 -5.41 6.26
C VAL A 127 20.69 -5.48 5.65
N THR A 128 21.55 -6.30 6.25
CA THR A 128 22.91 -6.51 5.78
C THR A 128 22.94 -7.27 4.46
N CYS A 129 23.85 -6.88 3.56
CA CYS A 129 24.06 -7.57 2.29
C CYS A 129 24.95 -8.80 2.49
N LEU A 130 24.66 -9.85 1.72
CA LEU A 130 25.48 -11.05 1.63
C LEU A 130 26.40 -10.95 0.42
N ASP A 131 27.66 -11.33 0.61
CA ASP A 131 28.73 -11.27 -0.38
C ASP A 131 28.74 -12.52 -1.27
N ASP A 132 28.44 -13.68 -0.67
CA ASP A 132 28.53 -14.98 -1.32
C ASP A 132 27.49 -15.98 -0.76
N ASN A 133 27.49 -17.19 -1.33
CA ASN A 133 26.63 -18.29 -0.91
C ASN A 133 26.97 -18.83 0.49
N ASP A 134 28.12 -18.47 1.06
CA ASP A 134 28.48 -18.80 2.44
C ASP A 134 27.88 -17.78 3.44
N ALA A 135 27.04 -16.85 2.95
CA ALA A 135 26.40 -15.79 3.72
C ALA A 135 27.39 -14.87 4.45
N ARG A 136 28.58 -14.64 3.88
CA ARG A 136 29.50 -13.61 4.40
C ARG A 136 28.91 -12.22 4.21
N LEU A 137 29.17 -11.30 5.14
CA LEU A 137 28.64 -9.93 5.05
C LEU A 137 29.46 -9.08 4.08
N THR A 138 28.78 -8.36 3.19
CA THR A 138 29.42 -7.42 2.26
C THR A 138 29.83 -6.14 2.97
N LEU A 139 31.03 -5.66 2.69
CA LEU A 139 31.52 -4.35 3.17
C LEU A 139 31.16 -3.24 2.18
N ASP A 140 30.96 -2.02 2.70
CA ASP A 140 30.66 -0.84 1.89
C ASP A 140 31.90 -0.47 1.05
N PRO A 141 31.82 -0.43 -0.30
CA PRO A 141 32.97 -0.14 -1.15
C PRO A 141 33.75 1.15 -0.80
N PRO A 142 33.08 2.27 -0.42
CA PRO A 142 33.76 3.49 0.01
C PRO A 142 34.38 3.41 1.41
N ASN A 143 33.92 2.49 2.28
CA ASN A 143 34.41 2.36 3.65
C ASN A 143 34.39 0.89 4.12
N LYS A 144 35.57 0.26 4.07
CA LYS A 144 35.76 -1.15 4.47
C LYS A 144 35.47 -1.46 5.95
N TYR A 145 35.27 -0.44 6.79
CA TYR A 145 34.87 -0.62 8.19
C TYR A 145 33.34 -0.54 8.40
N LYS A 146 32.58 -0.41 7.31
CA LYS A 146 31.11 -0.33 7.34
C LYS A 146 30.51 -1.50 6.56
N ILE A 147 29.47 -2.11 7.11
CA ILE A 147 28.72 -3.18 6.43
C ILE A 147 27.77 -2.52 5.40
N GLN A 148 27.70 -3.11 4.22
CA GLN A 148 26.75 -2.69 3.20
C GLN A 148 25.33 -3.13 3.59
N ILE A 149 24.38 -2.20 3.51
CA ILE A 149 22.99 -2.42 3.89
C ILE A 149 22.05 -2.08 2.73
N LYS A 150 20.96 -2.84 2.57
CA LYS A 150 19.93 -2.65 1.53
C LYS A 150 18.53 -2.80 2.11
N PRO A 151 17.50 -2.21 1.46
CA PRO A 151 16.11 -2.46 1.81
C PRO A 151 15.76 -3.95 1.87
N HIS A 152 14.98 -4.36 2.88
CA HIS A 152 14.50 -5.74 3.03
C HIS A 152 13.26 -6.07 2.17
N GLY A 153 12.87 -5.14 1.29
CA GLY A 153 11.76 -5.29 0.36
C GLY A 153 10.43 -4.81 0.94
N HIS A 154 9.35 -4.95 0.15
CA HIS A 154 8.04 -4.42 0.52
C HIS A 154 7.32 -5.23 1.62
N GLY A 155 7.84 -6.41 1.98
CA GLY A 155 7.27 -7.28 3.01
C GLY A 155 7.34 -6.70 4.42
N ASP A 156 8.26 -5.76 4.67
CA ASP A 156 8.42 -5.07 5.96
C ASP A 156 7.14 -4.36 6.40
N VAL A 157 6.25 -4.01 5.46
CA VAL A 157 4.97 -3.39 5.77
C VAL A 157 4.18 -4.18 6.82
N HIS A 158 4.23 -5.52 6.81
CA HIS A 158 3.49 -6.34 7.77
C HIS A 158 4.12 -6.28 9.17
N SER A 159 5.44 -6.47 9.25
CA SER A 159 6.19 -6.38 10.51
C SER A 159 6.11 -4.97 11.11
N LEU A 160 6.12 -3.95 10.27
CA LEU A 160 6.01 -2.54 10.66
C LEU A 160 4.59 -2.19 11.12
N LEU A 161 3.55 -2.68 10.44
CA LEU A 161 2.16 -2.52 10.90
C LEU A 161 1.91 -3.23 12.24
N TYR A 162 2.54 -4.39 12.47
CA TYR A 162 2.44 -5.13 13.72
C TYR A 162 3.13 -4.39 14.86
N SER A 163 4.40 -4.03 14.68
CA SER A 163 5.21 -3.33 15.69
C SER A 163 4.71 -1.91 15.99
N SER A 164 4.09 -1.23 15.04
CA SER A 164 3.48 0.10 15.23
C SER A 164 2.08 0.08 15.87
N GLY A 165 1.51 -1.11 16.11
CA GLY A 165 0.16 -1.27 16.66
C GLY A 165 -0.95 -0.84 15.70
N LEU A 166 -0.68 -0.77 14.39
CA LEU A 166 -1.61 -0.32 13.35
C LEU A 166 -2.39 -1.43 12.67
N LEU A 167 -2.18 -2.68 13.07
CA LEU A 167 -2.69 -3.87 12.38
C LEU A 167 -4.22 -4.02 12.39
N ASN A 168 -4.95 -3.14 13.07
CA ASN A 168 -6.40 -3.23 13.26
C ASN A 168 -7.27 -2.65 12.12
N ALA A 169 -6.70 -2.28 10.96
CA ALA A 169 -7.51 -1.68 9.90
C ALA A 169 -6.91 -1.79 8.49
N ILE A 170 -7.31 -2.76 7.65
CA ILE A 170 -7.37 -2.66 6.16
C ILE A 170 -8.35 -3.75 5.67
N PRO A 171 -9.16 -3.55 4.60
CA PRO A 171 -8.66 -3.72 3.22
C PRO A 171 -9.21 -2.71 2.18
N ALA A 172 -8.44 -2.44 1.12
CA ALA A 172 -8.93 -1.84 -0.13
C ALA A 172 -9.49 -2.94 -1.06
N SER A 173 -10.61 -3.52 -0.64
CA SER A 173 -11.45 -4.46 -1.41
C SER A 173 -12.83 -4.64 -0.76
N LEU A 174 -13.19 -3.75 0.18
CA LEU A 174 -14.39 -3.77 1.03
C LEU A 174 -15.67 -4.14 0.30
N ARG A 175 -15.82 -3.61 -0.92
CA ARG A 175 -16.97 -3.83 -1.79
C ARG A 175 -17.31 -5.31 -1.95
N VAL A 176 -16.30 -6.16 -2.09
CA VAL A 176 -16.47 -7.61 -2.27
C VAL A 176 -16.16 -8.36 -0.99
N SER A 177 -15.13 -7.94 -0.24
CA SER A 177 -14.65 -8.68 0.93
C SER A 177 -15.67 -8.73 2.07
N VAL A 178 -16.46 -7.67 2.28
CA VAL A 178 -17.46 -7.64 3.35
C VAL A 178 -18.64 -8.56 3.05
N PRO A 179 -19.29 -8.49 1.86
CA PRO A 179 -20.35 -9.43 1.52
C PRO A 179 -19.92 -10.89 1.38
N LYS A 180 -18.64 -11.16 1.07
CA LYS A 180 -18.10 -12.51 0.85
C LYS A 180 -17.32 -13.06 2.05
N GLU A 181 -17.22 -12.29 3.14
CA GLU A 181 -16.52 -12.66 4.37
C GLU A 181 -15.06 -13.07 4.15
N TYR A 182 -14.35 -12.38 3.25
CA TYR A 182 -12.94 -12.66 2.99
C TYR A 182 -12.03 -12.01 4.05
N HIS A 183 -11.16 -12.81 4.65
CA HIS A 183 -10.09 -12.33 5.55
C HIS A 183 -8.98 -11.56 4.79
N ALA A 184 -8.67 -12.00 3.57
CA ALA A 184 -7.73 -11.35 2.67
C ALA A 184 -8.27 -11.40 1.25
N ASN A 185 -8.08 -10.32 0.49
CA ASN A 185 -8.54 -10.24 -0.89
C ASN A 185 -7.54 -9.44 -1.74
N SER A 186 -7.12 -10.05 -2.84
CA SER A 186 -6.13 -9.50 -3.78
C SER A 186 -6.80 -9.03 -5.06
N LEU A 187 -6.51 -7.81 -5.48
CA LEU A 187 -6.95 -7.29 -6.78
C LEU A 187 -6.05 -7.85 -7.88
N ILE A 188 -6.68 -8.36 -8.94
CA ILE A 188 -5.98 -8.96 -10.09
C ILE A 188 -6.46 -8.35 -11.40
N VAL A 189 -5.59 -8.39 -12.39
CA VAL A 189 -5.92 -8.11 -13.80
C VAL A 189 -5.57 -9.33 -14.64
N PRO A 190 -6.25 -9.56 -15.78
CA PRO A 190 -5.88 -10.61 -16.72
C PRO A 190 -4.42 -10.44 -17.17
N ARG A 191 -3.59 -11.44 -16.88
CA ARG A 191 -2.16 -11.44 -17.18
C ARG A 191 -1.88 -12.03 -18.56
N LYS A 192 -0.99 -11.40 -19.34
CA LYS A 192 -0.40 -11.97 -20.55
C LYS A 192 0.96 -12.61 -20.25
N ALA A 193 1.29 -13.66 -20.99
CA ALA A 193 2.60 -14.30 -20.87
C ALA A 193 3.72 -13.26 -21.08
N LYS A 194 4.81 -13.39 -20.29
CA LYS A 194 5.98 -12.49 -20.26
C LYS A 194 5.77 -11.14 -19.57
N GLU A 195 4.59 -10.85 -19.01
CA GLU A 195 4.43 -9.71 -18.11
C GLU A 195 5.14 -9.98 -16.76
N ALA A 196 5.83 -8.95 -16.26
CA ALA A 196 6.56 -8.95 -14.99
C ALA A 196 5.63 -8.76 -13.78
N ILE A 197 4.55 -9.54 -13.73
CA ILE A 197 3.56 -9.57 -12.66
C ILE A 197 3.34 -11.03 -12.25
N GLY A 198 3.23 -11.29 -10.95
CA GLY A 198 2.94 -12.63 -10.42
C GLY A 198 1.56 -13.15 -10.84
N GLY A 199 1.36 -14.46 -10.75
CA GLY A 199 0.03 -15.08 -10.89
C GLY A 199 -0.49 -15.57 -9.54
N ILE A 200 -1.78 -15.42 -9.27
CA ILE A 200 -2.41 -16.01 -8.08
C ILE A 200 -2.77 -17.47 -8.38
N THR A 201 -2.31 -18.38 -7.54
CA THR A 201 -2.58 -19.81 -7.67
C THR A 201 -2.75 -20.45 -6.29
N LYS A 202 -3.55 -21.52 -6.22
CA LYS A 202 -3.56 -22.40 -5.06
C LYS A 202 -2.28 -23.24 -5.07
N LEU A 203 -1.44 -23.04 -4.06
CA LEU A 203 -0.25 -23.86 -3.78
C LEU A 203 -0.56 -24.90 -2.71
N THR A 204 0.16 -26.01 -2.77
CA THR A 204 0.08 -27.11 -1.79
C THR A 204 1.51 -27.50 -1.47
N HIS A 205 1.85 -27.56 -0.19
CA HIS A 205 3.17 -28.01 0.24
C HIS A 205 3.31 -29.52 -0.03
N SER A 206 4.54 -29.99 -0.22
CA SER A 206 4.85 -31.41 -0.51
C SER A 206 4.30 -32.38 0.54
N ASP A 207 4.07 -31.88 1.75
CA ASP A 207 3.74 -32.69 2.92
C ASP A 207 2.22 -32.82 3.10
N GLY A 208 1.43 -32.31 2.16
CA GLY A 208 -0.03 -32.33 2.19
C GLY A 208 -0.65 -31.38 3.24
N ILE A 209 0.17 -30.72 4.05
CA ILE A 209 -0.25 -29.69 4.99
C ILE A 209 -0.63 -28.44 4.18
N TYR A 210 -1.92 -28.11 4.20
CA TYR A 210 -2.36 -26.78 3.83
C TYR A 210 -1.80 -25.82 4.87
N ILE A 211 -1.23 -24.70 4.44
CA ILE A 211 -1.05 -23.55 5.33
C ILE A 211 -2.48 -23.16 5.73
N GLN A 212 -2.94 -23.65 6.88
CA GLN A 212 -4.23 -23.29 7.45
C GLN A 212 -4.12 -21.85 7.96
N ASP A 213 -5.13 -21.06 7.62
CA ASP A 213 -5.33 -19.70 8.11
C ASP A 213 -5.36 -19.63 9.65
#